data_AF-A0A7W0JFC8-F1
#
_entry.id   AF-A0A7W0JFC8-F1
#
_cell.length_a   1.000
_cell.length_b   1.000
_cell.length_c   1.000
_cell.angle_alpha   90.00
_cell.angle_beta   90.00
_cell.angle_gamma   90.00
#
_symmetry.space_group_name_H-M   'P 1'
#
loop_
_entity.id
_entity.type
_entity.pdbx_description
1 polymer ?
#
loop_
_entity_poly.entity_id
_entity_poly.type
_entity_poly.pdbx_seq_one_letter_code
_entity_poly.pdbx_strand_id
1 'polypeptide(L)'
;MYFLILGIPYLSGEQIDSEFANLQCLKTADSCYELSWESEKGTNCLFFTADDWQELMPLSSAETFLASPNAQTTIIASTDENATNLKSEHKFLRVIAQKDLKAFDFERLMRLNNCEAVVDAPRSKGQFYSPDITEETWRIVAPYLLPEKHALKMTMDKICSKMRILSSVDSLKEAGFKIIIARLNRGLVVASHPNLQGYLIKAYLDTSTRCEWPLWALRAEGSRHIQRILDKHHFNKYMKVPDKWIYAIPQARRPIAGEAIFPKDFILLVKNMNILSKEQTIEKFKNTSSKERLKALFTTIVEGGLSDSHIDNVPYSTDNKIAFIDTEYYKVWPVHPEWITKHLSSVSQLYWEKLIKQGEKKSES
;
A
#
# COMPACT_ATOMS: atom_id res chain seq x y z
N MET A 1 -18.62 18.74 -15.57
CA MET A 1 -18.23 17.44 -14.97
C MET A 1 -16.96 17.68 -14.16
N TYR A 2 -17.03 17.61 -12.82
CA TYR A 2 -15.89 17.98 -11.95
C TYR A 2 -15.04 16.74 -11.64
N PHE A 3 -13.77 16.75 -12.04
CA PHE A 3 -12.82 15.69 -11.73
C PHE A 3 -12.11 15.98 -10.42
N LEU A 4 -12.17 15.00 -9.51
CA LEU A 4 -11.44 14.99 -8.24
C LEU A 4 -10.02 14.43 -8.50
N ILE A 5 -9.03 15.30 -8.63
CA ILE A 5 -7.62 14.90 -8.51
C ILE A 5 -7.30 14.93 -7.01
N LEU A 6 -7.10 13.75 -6.44
CA LEU A 6 -6.84 13.57 -5.00
C LEU A 6 -5.46 14.16 -4.65
N GLY A 7 -5.44 15.42 -4.23
CA GLY A 7 -4.24 16.11 -3.76
C GLY A 7 -4.28 17.63 -3.81
N ILE A 8 -5.17 18.22 -4.62
CA ILE A 8 -5.34 19.68 -4.73
C ILE A 8 -6.66 20.05 -4.06
N PRO A 9 -6.71 20.99 -3.10
CA PRO A 9 -7.98 21.46 -2.56
C PRO A 9 -8.79 22.09 -3.70
N TYR A 10 -10.09 21.73 -3.78
CA TYR A 10 -11.10 22.25 -4.71
C TYR A 10 -10.67 23.54 -5.45
N LEU A 11 -10.11 23.37 -6.65
CA LEU A 11 -9.90 24.47 -7.58
C LEU A 11 -11.15 24.59 -8.45
N SER A 12 -11.65 25.81 -8.64
CA SER A 12 -12.69 26.08 -9.63
C SER A 12 -12.14 25.82 -11.04
N GLY A 13 -13.01 25.65 -12.04
CA GLY A 13 -12.59 25.39 -13.42
C GLY A 13 -11.59 26.43 -13.96
N GLU A 14 -11.68 27.69 -13.50
CA GLU A 14 -10.78 28.77 -13.90
C GLU A 14 -9.36 28.66 -13.30
N GLN A 15 -9.20 27.98 -12.14
CA GLN A 15 -7.88 27.82 -11.50
C GLN A 15 -7.03 26.71 -12.14
N ILE A 16 -7.66 25.71 -12.75
CA ILE A 16 -6.97 24.62 -13.47
C ILE A 16 -6.28 25.17 -14.72
N ASP A 17 -6.95 26.07 -15.46
CA ASP A 17 -6.40 26.66 -16.68
C ASP A 17 -5.16 27.54 -16.40
N SER A 18 -5.07 28.16 -15.22
CA SER A 18 -3.91 29.00 -14.85
C SER A 18 -2.69 28.23 -14.36
N GLU A 19 -2.86 27.12 -13.62
CA GLU A 19 -1.72 26.36 -13.07
C GLU A 19 -1.04 25.46 -14.11
N PHE A 20 -1.77 25.02 -15.15
CA PHE A 20 -1.22 24.15 -16.20
C PHE A 20 -0.79 24.90 -17.47
N ALA A 21 -0.95 26.23 -17.52
CA ALA A 21 -0.60 27.07 -18.66
C ALA A 21 0.88 26.97 -19.10
N ASN A 22 1.77 26.52 -18.19
CA ASN A 22 3.21 26.46 -18.40
C ASN A 22 3.78 25.03 -18.37
N LEU A 23 2.98 24.01 -18.69
CA LEU A 23 3.47 22.63 -18.75
C LEU A 23 4.55 22.49 -19.84
N GLN A 24 5.78 22.18 -19.44
CA GLN A 24 6.89 21.92 -20.37
C GLN A 24 7.22 20.44 -20.36
N CYS A 25 7.36 19.86 -21.56
CA CYS A 25 7.86 18.51 -21.74
C CYS A 25 9.25 18.59 -22.38
N LEU A 26 10.28 18.22 -21.62
CA LEU A 26 11.66 18.20 -22.10
C LEU A 26 12.13 16.76 -22.29
N LYS A 27 12.65 16.45 -23.47
CA LYS A 27 13.37 15.21 -23.72
C LYS A 27 14.80 15.37 -23.19
N THR A 28 15.17 14.61 -22.18
CA THR A 28 16.53 14.60 -21.64
C THR A 28 17.44 13.66 -22.47
N ALA A 29 18.75 13.80 -22.30
CA ALA A 29 19.76 13.10 -23.12
C ALA A 29 19.67 11.56 -23.06
N ASP A 30 19.09 11.00 -21.99
CA ASP A 30 19.11 9.56 -21.68
C ASP A 30 17.77 8.85 -21.90
N SER A 31 16.99 9.27 -22.90
CA SER A 31 15.67 8.67 -23.21
C SER A 31 14.65 8.76 -22.05
N CYS A 32 14.84 9.73 -21.17
CA CYS A 32 13.89 10.09 -20.12
C CYS A 32 13.17 11.39 -20.49
N TYR A 33 11.89 11.48 -20.14
CA TYR A 33 11.06 12.65 -20.38
C TYR A 33 10.80 13.34 -19.05
N GLU A 34 11.00 14.65 -19.00
CA GLU A 34 10.68 15.49 -17.86
C GLU A 34 9.44 16.31 -18.19
N LEU A 35 8.42 16.20 -17.32
CA LEU A 35 7.25 17.05 -17.34
C LEU A 35 7.37 18.03 -16.17
N SER A 36 7.56 19.32 -16.47
CA SER A 36 7.66 20.35 -15.45
C SER A 36 6.52 21.36 -15.56
N TRP A 37 6.11 21.91 -14.42
CA TRP A 37 5.18 23.02 -14.35
C TRP A 37 5.49 23.93 -13.16
N GLU A 38 5.24 25.21 -13.33
CA GLU A 38 5.35 26.21 -12.26
C GLU A 38 4.07 26.27 -11.46
N SER A 39 4.20 26.29 -10.14
CA SER A 39 3.10 26.55 -9.21
C SER A 39 3.46 27.74 -8.31
N GLU A 40 2.49 28.27 -7.56
CA GLU A 40 2.77 29.30 -6.54
C GLU A 40 3.80 28.86 -5.50
N LYS A 41 4.03 27.55 -5.36
CA LYS A 41 4.99 26.95 -4.42
C LYS A 41 6.34 26.60 -5.07
N GLY A 42 6.54 26.95 -6.34
CA GLY A 42 7.74 26.69 -7.12
C GLY A 42 7.55 25.66 -8.23
N THR A 43 8.65 25.31 -8.89
CA THR A 43 8.71 24.36 -10.00
C THR A 43 8.50 22.93 -9.51
N ASN A 44 7.57 22.22 -10.13
CA ASN A 44 7.35 20.80 -9.93
C ASN A 44 7.84 20.03 -11.17
N CYS A 45 8.46 18.87 -10.97
CA CYS A 45 8.97 18.03 -12.06
C CYS A 45 8.56 16.57 -11.87
N LEU A 46 8.18 15.91 -12.97
CA LEU A 46 7.92 14.47 -13.05
C LEU A 46 8.76 13.85 -14.15
N PHE A 47 9.50 12.80 -13.82
CA PHE A 47 10.34 12.07 -14.77
C PHE A 47 9.67 10.76 -15.23
N PHE A 48 9.80 10.46 -16.52
CA PHE A 48 9.27 9.27 -17.19
C PHE A 48 10.38 8.57 -17.94
N THR A 49 10.39 7.25 -17.94
CA THR A 49 11.23 6.47 -18.88
C THR A 49 10.63 6.49 -20.29
N ALA A 50 11.39 6.06 -21.29
CA ALA A 50 10.88 5.94 -22.66
C ALA A 50 9.66 4.99 -22.76
N ASP A 51 9.68 3.88 -22.02
CA ASP A 51 8.59 2.91 -21.99
C ASP A 51 7.35 3.50 -21.31
N ASP A 52 7.52 4.24 -20.19
CA ASP A 52 6.43 4.97 -19.54
C ASP A 52 5.81 6.00 -20.51
N TRP A 53 6.63 6.69 -21.29
CA TRP A 53 6.17 7.73 -22.22
C TRP A 53 5.41 7.16 -23.42
N GLN A 54 5.92 6.08 -24.03
CA GLN A 54 5.22 5.38 -25.11
C GLN A 54 3.90 4.77 -24.64
N GLU A 55 3.82 4.36 -23.38
CA GLU A 55 2.58 3.89 -22.78
C GLU A 55 1.55 5.01 -22.54
N LEU A 56 2.00 6.25 -22.35
CA LEU A 56 1.15 7.43 -22.11
C LEU A 56 0.67 8.08 -23.40
N MET A 57 1.47 8.03 -24.47
CA MET A 57 1.21 8.69 -25.76
C MET A 57 1.41 7.70 -26.93
N PRO A 58 0.34 7.15 -27.54
CA PRO A 58 0.48 6.23 -28.67
C PRO A 58 1.18 6.90 -29.88
N LEU A 59 1.99 6.12 -30.60
CA LEU A 59 2.99 6.56 -31.59
C LEU A 59 2.55 7.64 -32.59
N SER A 60 1.27 7.67 -33.00
CA SER A 60 0.76 8.66 -33.96
C SER A 60 0.77 10.10 -33.44
N SER A 61 0.77 10.33 -32.11
CA SER A 61 0.92 11.66 -31.51
C SER A 61 2.35 11.97 -31.06
N ALA A 62 3.19 10.94 -30.87
CA ALA A 62 4.59 11.10 -30.49
C ALA A 62 5.47 11.60 -31.65
N GLU A 63 5.19 11.19 -32.89
CA GLU A 63 5.93 11.64 -34.08
C GLU A 63 5.68 13.12 -34.40
N THR A 64 4.47 13.63 -34.18
CA THR A 64 4.15 15.06 -34.32
C THR A 64 4.84 15.92 -33.27
N PHE A 65 5.10 15.36 -32.09
CA PHE A 65 5.74 16.05 -30.95
C PHE A 65 7.26 16.21 -31.11
N LEU A 66 7.91 15.29 -31.84
CA LEU A 66 9.38 15.25 -31.98
C LEU A 66 9.92 16.08 -33.16
N ALA A 67 9.06 16.70 -33.97
CA ALA A 67 9.44 17.34 -35.23
C ALA A 67 9.80 18.85 -35.15
N SER A 68 9.74 19.50 -33.98
CA SER A 68 10.10 20.93 -33.86
C SER A 68 10.88 21.23 -32.58
N PRO A 69 12.19 21.56 -32.66
CA PRO A 69 13.01 21.84 -31.48
C PRO A 69 12.63 23.12 -30.72
N ASN A 70 11.73 23.96 -31.27
CA ASN A 70 11.36 25.28 -30.74
C ASN A 70 9.85 25.52 -30.65
N ALA A 71 9.00 24.48 -30.69
CA ALA A 71 7.56 24.67 -30.54
C ALA A 71 7.17 24.79 -29.05
N GLN A 72 6.91 26.01 -28.58
CA GLN A 72 6.03 26.21 -27.44
C GLN A 72 4.64 25.72 -27.84
N THR A 73 4.24 24.54 -27.34
CA THR A 73 2.90 24.02 -27.57
C THR A 73 2.12 24.12 -26.27
N THR A 74 1.14 25.01 -26.23
CA THR A 74 0.12 25.03 -25.17
C THR A 74 -0.74 23.79 -25.33
N ILE A 75 -0.72 22.87 -24.36
CA ILE A 75 -1.72 21.81 -24.28
C ILE A 75 -3.02 22.48 -23.79
N ILE A 76 -3.88 22.86 -24.73
CA ILE A 76 -5.22 23.35 -24.40
C ILE A 76 -6.05 22.12 -24.04
N ALA A 77 -6.35 21.94 -22.76
CA ALA A 77 -7.40 21.02 -22.32
C ALA A 77 -8.74 21.59 -22.80
N SER A 78 -9.21 21.12 -23.96
CA SER A 78 -10.52 21.49 -24.47
C SER A 78 -11.60 20.79 -23.64
N THR A 79 -12.51 21.55 -23.05
CA THR A 79 -13.72 21.04 -22.39
C THR A 79 -14.85 20.75 -23.37
N ASP A 80 -14.53 20.52 -24.65
CA ASP A 80 -15.52 20.25 -25.68
C ASP A 80 -16.16 18.87 -25.47
N GLU A 81 -17.46 18.85 -25.20
CA GLU A 81 -18.25 17.65 -24.85
C GLU A 81 -18.34 16.62 -26.00
N ASN A 82 -17.68 16.84 -27.13
CA ASN A 82 -17.71 15.99 -28.32
C ASN A 82 -16.38 15.29 -28.69
N ALA A 83 -15.34 15.35 -27.84
CA ALA A 83 -14.08 14.67 -28.11
C ALA A 83 -14.15 13.15 -27.85
N THR A 84 -14.06 12.35 -28.93
CA THR A 84 -14.22 10.88 -28.94
C THR A 84 -12.98 10.09 -28.50
N ASN A 85 -12.04 10.68 -27.73
CA ASN A 85 -10.79 10.01 -27.35
C ASN A 85 -10.57 9.83 -25.83
N LEU A 86 -11.64 9.50 -25.11
CA LEU A 86 -11.68 9.24 -23.65
C LEU A 86 -10.74 8.12 -23.14
N LYS A 87 -10.11 7.30 -24.00
CA LYS A 87 -9.30 6.16 -23.53
C LYS A 87 -7.87 6.52 -23.10
N SER A 88 -7.23 7.51 -23.73
CA SER A 88 -5.85 7.91 -23.40
C SER A 88 -5.80 8.81 -22.16
N GLU A 89 -6.75 9.73 -22.00
CA GLU A 89 -6.85 10.61 -20.81
C GLU A 89 -7.03 9.82 -19.52
N HIS A 90 -7.85 8.77 -19.54
CA HIS A 90 -8.04 7.86 -18.40
C HIS A 90 -6.77 7.07 -18.02
N LYS A 91 -5.85 6.85 -18.96
CA LYS A 91 -4.57 6.16 -18.69
C LYS A 91 -3.54 7.11 -18.08
N PHE A 92 -3.47 8.35 -18.58
CA PHE A 92 -2.60 9.40 -18.04
C PHE A 92 -2.93 9.75 -16.58
N LEU A 93 -4.21 10.00 -16.28
CA LEU A 93 -4.66 10.30 -14.91
C LEU A 93 -4.41 9.16 -13.91
N ARG A 94 -4.41 7.90 -14.37
CA ARG A 94 -4.07 6.74 -13.53
C ARG A 94 -2.61 6.68 -13.12
N VAL A 95 -1.68 7.12 -13.98
CA VAL A 95 -0.24 7.09 -13.70
C VAL A 95 0.13 8.21 -12.72
N ILE A 96 -0.44 9.41 -12.88
CA ILE A 96 -0.28 10.51 -11.93
C ILE A 96 -0.81 10.10 -10.54
N ALA A 97 -2.03 9.55 -10.47
CA ALA A 97 -2.61 9.09 -9.21
C ALA A 97 -1.75 8.00 -8.51
N GLN A 98 -1.06 7.14 -9.25
CA GLN A 98 -0.15 6.14 -8.67
C GLN A 98 1.15 6.74 -8.11
N LYS A 99 1.64 7.85 -8.67
CA LYS A 99 2.81 8.57 -8.13
C LYS A 99 2.42 9.42 -6.91
N ASP A 100 1.25 10.06 -6.93
CA ASP A 100 0.71 10.80 -5.78
C ASP A 100 0.44 9.87 -4.58
N LEU A 101 -0.04 8.65 -4.82
CA LEU A 101 -0.17 7.62 -3.78
C LEU A 101 1.17 7.31 -3.08
N LYS A 102 2.30 7.30 -3.80
CA LYS A 102 3.62 7.08 -3.21
C LYS A 102 4.09 8.28 -2.37
N ALA A 103 3.86 9.50 -2.87
CA ALA A 103 4.16 10.73 -2.12
C ALA A 103 3.30 10.83 -0.86
N PHE A 104 2.01 10.49 -0.97
CA PHE A 104 1.07 10.43 0.14
C PHE A 104 1.45 9.39 1.20
N ASP A 105 1.83 8.18 0.79
CA ASP A 105 2.30 7.14 1.71
C ASP A 105 3.61 7.55 2.40
N PHE A 106 4.51 8.23 1.69
CA PHE A 106 5.75 8.76 2.26
C PHE A 106 5.50 9.88 3.27
N GLU A 107 4.70 10.90 2.92
CA GLU A 107 4.30 11.95 3.85
C GLU A 107 3.64 11.39 5.10
N ARG A 108 2.76 10.40 4.92
CA ARG A 108 2.08 9.73 6.03
C ARG A 108 3.08 9.03 6.95
N LEU A 109 4.08 8.35 6.41
CA LEU A 109 5.19 7.76 7.19
C LEU A 109 6.03 8.82 7.90
N MET A 110 6.34 9.93 7.23
CA MET A 110 7.09 11.03 7.84
C MET A 110 6.32 11.67 9.00
N ARG A 111 5.00 11.85 8.88
CA ARG A 111 4.16 12.34 9.99
C ARG A 111 4.14 11.39 11.19
N LEU A 112 4.22 10.08 10.96
CA LEU A 112 4.25 9.08 12.04
C LEU A 112 5.58 9.08 12.80
N ASN A 113 6.68 9.45 12.14
CA ASN A 113 8.02 9.50 12.72
C ASN A 113 8.32 10.73 13.59
N ASN A 114 7.41 11.71 13.64
CA ASN A 114 7.54 12.88 14.53
C ASN A 114 7.10 12.61 15.98
N CYS A 115 6.82 11.35 16.35
CA CYS A 115 6.64 10.96 17.76
C CYS A 115 8.00 10.67 18.41
N GLU A 116 8.41 11.54 19.34
CA GLU A 116 9.74 11.70 19.97
C GLU A 116 10.33 10.50 20.77
N ALA A 117 9.90 9.26 20.53
CA ALA A 117 10.44 8.09 21.23
C ALA A 117 11.34 7.26 20.31
N VAL A 118 12.48 7.82 19.90
CA VAL A 118 13.55 7.01 19.28
C VAL A 118 14.40 6.41 20.40
N VAL A 119 14.07 5.18 20.76
CA VAL A 119 14.96 4.31 21.54
C VAL A 119 16.21 4.10 20.70
N ASP A 120 17.40 4.27 21.28
CA ASP A 120 18.68 3.85 20.71
C ASP A 120 18.60 2.37 20.32
N ALA A 121 18.14 2.09 19.10
CA ALA A 121 18.16 0.74 18.57
C ALA A 121 19.64 0.34 18.49
N PRO A 122 20.06 -0.76 19.16
CA PRO A 122 21.45 -1.14 19.21
C PRO A 122 21.97 -1.35 17.79
N ARG A 123 22.78 -0.39 17.33
CA ARG A 123 23.48 -0.40 16.05
C ARG A 123 24.59 -1.45 16.13
N SER A 124 24.28 -2.73 15.92
CA SER A 124 25.33 -3.68 15.55
C SER A 124 25.76 -3.38 14.12
N LYS A 125 26.60 -2.35 13.96
CA LYS A 125 27.32 -2.04 12.72
C LYS A 125 28.08 -3.32 12.34
N GLY A 126 27.68 -4.03 11.30
CA GLY A 126 28.44 -5.20 10.88
C GLY A 126 27.91 -6.01 9.70
N GLN A 127 26.62 -6.35 9.63
CA GLN A 127 26.19 -7.41 8.69
C GLN A 127 24.84 -7.24 7.97
N PHE A 128 24.05 -6.21 8.30
CA PHE A 128 22.66 -6.12 7.80
C PHE A 128 22.31 -4.85 7.03
N TYR A 129 23.24 -3.89 6.90
CA TYR A 129 22.95 -2.63 6.21
C TYR A 129 23.25 -2.77 4.71
N SER A 130 22.21 -2.85 3.89
CA SER A 130 22.34 -2.67 2.45
C SER A 130 22.78 -1.22 2.18
N PRO A 131 23.84 -0.98 1.38
CA PRO A 131 24.38 0.36 1.13
C PRO A 131 23.38 1.27 0.41
N ASP A 132 22.37 0.69 -0.25
CA ASP A 132 21.36 1.44 -1.01
C ASP A 132 20.14 1.80 -0.16
N ILE A 133 20.09 1.34 1.08
CA ILE A 133 19.05 1.75 2.04
C ILE A 133 19.59 2.92 2.84
N THR A 134 18.95 4.08 2.69
CA THR A 134 19.32 5.30 3.40
C THR A 134 19.18 5.12 4.93
N GLU A 135 19.96 5.88 5.71
CA GLU A 135 19.83 5.89 7.18
C GLU A 135 18.40 6.27 7.61
N GLU A 136 17.75 7.16 6.85
CA GLU A 136 16.36 7.54 7.07
C GLU A 136 15.40 6.36 6.90
N THR A 137 15.59 5.55 5.86
CA THR A 137 14.78 4.34 5.66
C THR A 137 14.95 3.38 6.84
N TRP A 138 16.19 3.18 7.30
CA TRP A 138 16.47 2.36 8.48
C TRP A 138 15.78 2.89 9.73
N ARG A 139 15.77 4.21 9.93
CA ARG A 139 15.06 4.86 11.04
C ARG A 139 13.56 4.59 11.00
N ILE A 140 12.93 4.64 9.82
CA ILE A 140 11.49 4.35 9.65
C ILE A 140 11.18 2.89 9.94
N VAL A 141 11.97 1.94 9.43
CA VAL A 141 11.66 0.50 9.58
C VAL A 141 12.07 -0.07 10.93
N ALA A 142 13.06 0.53 11.62
CA ALA A 142 13.64 0.02 12.86
C ALA A 142 12.60 -0.38 13.93
N PRO A 143 11.54 0.41 14.21
CA PRO A 143 10.53 0.04 15.20
C PRO A 143 9.73 -1.21 14.86
N TYR A 144 9.77 -1.65 13.60
CA TYR A 144 9.00 -2.78 13.08
C TYR A 144 9.89 -3.98 12.74
N LEU A 145 11.21 -3.86 12.88
CA LEU A 145 12.12 -4.96 12.59
C LEU A 145 11.84 -6.16 13.49
N LEU A 146 12.03 -7.36 12.94
CA LEU A 146 12.01 -8.60 13.70
C LEU A 146 13.14 -8.56 14.74
N PRO A 147 12.84 -8.65 16.06
CA PRO A 147 13.87 -8.54 17.08
C PRO A 147 14.96 -9.60 16.95
N GLU A 148 16.22 -9.25 17.25
CA GLU A 148 17.35 -10.19 17.13
C GLU A 148 17.19 -11.46 17.98
N LYS A 149 16.58 -11.33 19.17
CA LYS A 149 16.32 -12.46 20.09
C LYS A 149 15.03 -13.22 19.75
N HIS A 150 14.33 -12.87 18.66
CA HIS A 150 13.09 -13.55 18.28
C HIS A 150 13.39 -14.93 17.67
N ALA A 151 12.67 -15.98 18.09
CA ALA A 151 12.92 -17.35 17.63
C ALA A 151 12.87 -17.50 16.09
N LEU A 152 12.00 -16.72 15.43
CA LEU A 152 11.90 -16.70 13.96
C LEU A 152 13.12 -16.08 13.25
N LYS A 153 13.91 -15.23 13.93
CA LYS A 153 15.05 -14.55 13.32
C LYS A 153 16.08 -15.56 12.82
N MET A 154 16.50 -16.48 13.69
CA MET A 154 17.43 -17.56 13.34
C MET A 154 16.89 -18.45 12.21
N THR A 155 15.59 -18.76 12.21
CA THR A 155 14.97 -19.55 11.14
C THR A 155 14.99 -18.80 9.81
N MET A 156 14.66 -17.51 9.81
CA MET A 156 14.69 -16.67 8.60
C MET A 156 16.11 -16.50 8.08
N ASP A 157 17.09 -16.26 8.96
CA ASP A 157 18.50 -16.20 8.60
C ASP A 157 18.95 -17.51 7.92
N LYS A 158 18.57 -18.66 8.48
CA LYS A 158 18.90 -19.99 7.91
C LYS A 158 18.23 -20.23 6.54
N ILE A 159 17.01 -19.75 6.34
CA ILE A 159 16.31 -19.88 5.05
C ILE A 159 16.97 -18.95 4.00
N CYS A 160 17.11 -17.66 4.34
CA CYS A 160 17.62 -16.63 3.44
C CYS A 160 19.12 -16.76 3.16
N SER A 161 19.89 -17.40 4.04
CA SER A 161 21.33 -17.62 3.87
C SER A 161 21.68 -18.68 2.82
N LYS A 162 20.74 -19.43 2.25
CA LYS A 162 21.08 -20.43 1.22
C LYS A 162 21.10 -19.86 -0.19
N MET A 163 20.17 -18.98 -0.51
CA MET A 163 19.99 -18.44 -1.87
C MET A 163 19.20 -17.12 -1.84
N ARG A 164 19.15 -16.43 -2.98
CA ARG A 164 18.28 -15.25 -3.16
C ARG A 164 16.83 -15.70 -3.32
N ILE A 165 16.10 -15.82 -2.21
CA ILE A 165 14.74 -16.35 -2.24
C ILE A 165 13.72 -15.45 -2.95
N LEU A 166 14.01 -14.15 -3.12
CA LEU A 166 13.08 -13.18 -3.72
C LEU A 166 13.27 -12.98 -5.23
N SER A 167 14.21 -13.68 -5.87
CA SER A 167 14.45 -13.54 -7.32
C SER A 167 13.23 -13.95 -8.14
N SER A 168 12.50 -14.99 -7.71
CA SER A 168 11.34 -15.52 -8.41
C SER A 168 10.41 -16.32 -7.48
N VAL A 169 9.23 -16.68 -7.97
CA VAL A 169 8.33 -17.63 -7.27
C VAL A 169 8.98 -19.00 -7.14
N ASP A 170 9.75 -19.44 -8.12
CA ASP A 170 10.37 -20.76 -8.10
C ASP A 170 11.51 -20.82 -7.09
N SER A 171 12.29 -19.75 -6.94
CA SER A 171 13.31 -19.65 -5.89
C SER A 171 12.70 -19.64 -4.47
N LEU A 172 11.49 -19.10 -4.28
CA LEU A 172 10.74 -19.30 -3.03
C LEU A 172 10.39 -20.78 -2.80
N LYS A 173 9.89 -21.48 -3.83
CA LYS A 173 9.55 -22.90 -3.71
C LYS A 173 10.79 -23.76 -3.42
N GLU A 174 11.90 -23.51 -4.11
CA GLU A 174 13.19 -24.17 -3.89
C GLU A 174 13.70 -23.97 -2.45
N ALA A 175 13.46 -22.79 -1.88
CA ALA A 175 13.75 -22.50 -0.47
C ALA A 175 12.78 -23.19 0.52
N GLY A 176 11.81 -23.97 0.04
CA GLY A 176 10.87 -24.75 0.85
C GLY A 176 9.55 -24.04 1.18
N PHE A 177 9.28 -22.88 0.57
CA PHE A 177 8.03 -22.18 0.78
C PHE A 177 6.87 -22.81 -0.01
N LYS A 178 5.72 -22.95 0.65
CA LYS A 178 4.44 -23.24 0.01
C LYS A 178 3.72 -21.94 -0.28
N ILE A 179 3.54 -21.65 -1.57
CA ILE A 179 2.83 -20.47 -2.05
C ILE A 179 1.33 -20.60 -1.72
N ILE A 180 0.78 -19.61 -1.03
CA ILE A 180 -0.65 -19.54 -0.69
C ILE A 180 -1.36 -18.61 -1.68
N ILE A 181 -0.77 -17.44 -1.94
CA ILE A 181 -1.29 -16.44 -2.87
C ILE A 181 -0.11 -15.92 -3.71
N ALA A 182 -0.28 -15.89 -5.03
CA ALA A 182 0.64 -15.21 -5.93
C ALA A 182 -0.13 -14.21 -6.78
N ARG A 183 0.13 -12.91 -6.58
CA ARG A 183 -0.40 -11.82 -7.41
C ARG A 183 0.72 -11.31 -8.30
N LEU A 184 1.04 -12.09 -9.34
CA LEU A 184 2.22 -11.85 -10.20
C LEU A 184 2.20 -10.47 -10.86
N ASN A 185 1.03 -9.99 -11.26
CA ASN A 185 0.83 -8.64 -11.79
C ASN A 185 1.16 -7.51 -10.79
N ARG A 186 1.20 -7.81 -9.49
CA ARG A 186 1.63 -6.88 -8.44
C ARG A 186 2.99 -7.25 -7.86
N GLY A 187 3.60 -8.34 -8.33
CA GLY A 187 4.83 -8.92 -7.80
C GLY A 187 4.73 -9.36 -6.34
N LEU A 188 3.53 -9.51 -5.77
CA LEU A 188 3.30 -9.82 -4.37
C LEU A 188 3.04 -11.32 -4.19
N VAL A 189 3.77 -11.94 -3.26
CA VAL A 189 3.61 -13.35 -2.90
C VAL A 189 3.32 -13.46 -1.40
N VAL A 190 2.35 -14.32 -1.05
CA VAL A 190 2.11 -14.76 0.33
C VAL A 190 2.42 -16.25 0.41
N ALA A 191 3.31 -16.63 1.31
CA ALA A 191 3.77 -18.00 1.43
C ALA A 191 3.90 -18.46 2.88
N SER A 192 3.83 -19.77 3.07
CA SER A 192 4.09 -20.46 4.34
C SER A 192 5.37 -21.29 4.23
N HIS A 193 6.00 -21.58 5.36
CA HIS A 193 7.16 -22.47 5.40
C HIS A 193 7.03 -23.43 6.58
N PRO A 194 7.37 -24.73 6.45
CA PRO A 194 7.23 -25.71 7.54
C PRO A 194 7.93 -25.32 8.84
N ASN A 195 9.09 -24.65 8.74
CA ASN A 195 9.86 -24.17 9.90
C ASN A 195 9.36 -22.82 10.47
N LEU A 196 8.37 -22.18 9.84
CA LEU A 196 7.75 -20.93 10.31
C LEU A 196 6.31 -21.22 10.80
N GLN A 197 6.16 -22.20 11.68
CA GLN A 197 4.85 -22.65 12.15
C GLN A 197 4.07 -21.51 12.79
N GLY A 198 2.82 -21.31 12.36
CA GLY A 198 1.97 -20.23 12.84
C GLY A 198 2.28 -18.86 12.21
N TYR A 199 3.17 -18.78 11.22
CA TYR A 199 3.53 -17.54 10.52
C TYR A 199 3.47 -17.71 9.00
N LEU A 200 3.26 -16.60 8.32
CA LEU A 200 3.37 -16.47 6.86
C LEU A 200 4.39 -15.37 6.54
N ILE A 201 4.92 -15.39 5.32
CA ILE A 201 5.63 -14.26 4.75
C ILE A 201 4.76 -13.57 3.70
N LYS A 202 4.85 -12.25 3.62
CA LYS A 202 4.49 -11.47 2.43
C LYS A 202 5.76 -10.85 1.87
N ALA A 203 5.99 -11.03 0.58
CA ALA A 203 7.18 -10.51 -0.08
C ALA A 203 6.83 -9.97 -1.46
N TYR A 204 7.51 -8.89 -1.84
CA TYR A 204 7.63 -8.53 -3.24
C TYR A 204 8.81 -9.30 -3.85
N LEU A 205 8.72 -9.67 -5.11
CA LEU A 205 9.84 -10.28 -5.85
C LEU A 205 10.76 -9.18 -6.42
N ASP A 206 11.99 -9.56 -6.75
CA ASP A 206 13.01 -8.67 -7.33
C ASP A 206 12.62 -8.11 -8.71
N THR A 207 11.62 -8.73 -9.36
CA THR A 207 11.02 -8.26 -10.60
C THR A 207 9.94 -7.19 -10.39
N SER A 208 9.51 -6.95 -9.14
CA SER A 208 8.49 -5.95 -8.84
C SER A 208 9.09 -4.55 -8.79
N THR A 209 8.49 -3.60 -9.51
CA THR A 209 8.85 -2.17 -9.45
C THR A 209 8.42 -1.48 -8.14
N ARG A 210 7.71 -2.19 -7.24
CA ARG A 210 7.19 -1.61 -6.00
C ARG A 210 8.28 -1.53 -4.93
N CYS A 211 8.38 -0.38 -4.28
CA CYS A 211 9.16 -0.23 -3.06
C CYS A 211 8.40 -0.86 -1.88
N GLU A 212 8.99 -1.84 -1.22
CA GLU A 212 8.29 -2.69 -0.26
C GLU A 212 8.31 -2.15 1.17
N TRP A 213 9.40 -1.50 1.59
CA TRP A 213 9.57 -1.07 2.96
C TRP A 213 8.49 -0.09 3.47
N PRO A 214 7.99 0.89 2.68
CA PRO A 214 6.98 1.81 3.21
C PRO A 214 5.67 1.08 3.44
N LEU A 215 5.31 0.19 2.52
CA LEU A 215 4.11 -0.64 2.59
C LEU A 215 4.16 -1.63 3.76
N TRP A 216 5.33 -2.15 4.10
CA TRP A 216 5.55 -3.00 5.26
C TRP A 216 5.46 -2.24 6.58
N ALA A 217 6.07 -1.05 6.66
CA ALA A 217 5.98 -0.18 7.84
C ALA A 217 4.53 0.23 8.11
N LEU A 218 3.79 0.68 7.09
CA LEU A 218 2.37 1.03 7.21
C LEU A 218 1.54 -0.16 7.69
N ARG A 219 1.75 -1.36 7.15
CA ARG A 219 1.03 -2.56 7.60
C ARG A 219 1.35 -2.91 9.06
N ALA A 220 2.60 -2.79 9.47
CA ALA A 220 3.00 -3.09 10.85
C ALA A 220 2.40 -2.08 11.84
N GLU A 221 2.49 -0.78 11.55
CA GLU A 221 1.90 0.24 12.42
C GLU A 221 0.38 0.21 12.41
N GLY A 222 -0.27 -0.03 11.27
CA GLY A 222 -1.71 -0.22 11.22
C GLY A 222 -2.18 -1.39 12.07
N SER A 223 -1.40 -2.48 12.13
CA SER A 223 -1.64 -3.59 13.06
C SER A 223 -1.65 -3.14 14.52
N ARG A 224 -0.61 -2.39 14.92
CA ARG A 224 -0.48 -1.87 16.29
C ARG A 224 -1.59 -0.89 16.62
N HIS A 225 -1.94 -0.02 15.68
CA HIS A 225 -3.02 0.94 15.82
C HIS A 225 -4.36 0.25 16.07
N ILE A 226 -4.70 -0.76 15.27
CA ILE A 226 -5.92 -1.56 15.46
C ILE A 226 -5.88 -2.26 16.82
N GLN A 227 -4.75 -2.89 17.20
CA GLN A 227 -4.64 -3.57 18.49
C GLN A 227 -4.92 -2.62 19.67
N ARG A 228 -4.39 -1.39 19.64
CA ARG A 228 -4.67 -0.37 20.67
C ARG A 228 -6.18 -0.06 20.78
N ILE A 229 -6.90 0.01 19.65
CA ILE A 229 -8.36 0.21 19.64
C ILE A 229 -9.07 -1.02 20.25
N LEU A 230 -8.66 -2.23 19.88
CA LEU A 230 -9.22 -3.46 20.43
C LEU A 230 -9.03 -3.55 21.95
N ASP A 231 -7.87 -3.13 22.45
CA ASP A 231 -7.55 -3.12 23.87
C ASP A 231 -8.37 -2.06 24.61
N LYS A 232 -8.40 -0.82 24.09
CA LYS A 232 -9.15 0.31 24.65
C LYS A 232 -10.64 0.00 24.85
N HIS A 233 -11.25 -0.73 23.93
CA HIS A 233 -12.69 -1.04 23.97
C HIS A 233 -12.99 -2.48 24.43
N HIS A 234 -11.96 -3.24 24.84
CA HIS A 234 -12.08 -4.65 25.22
C HIS A 234 -12.74 -5.54 24.14
N PHE A 235 -12.43 -5.27 22.87
CA PHE A 235 -12.99 -5.98 21.71
C PHE A 235 -12.23 -7.24 21.31
N ASN A 236 -11.12 -7.58 21.99
CA ASN A 236 -10.31 -8.78 21.73
C ASN A 236 -11.09 -10.11 21.80
N LYS A 237 -12.27 -10.13 22.43
CA LYS A 237 -13.20 -11.28 22.43
C LYS A 237 -13.91 -11.50 21.08
N TYR A 238 -14.06 -10.45 20.28
CA TYR A 238 -14.74 -10.49 18.98
C TYR A 238 -13.78 -10.43 17.80
N MET A 239 -12.66 -9.75 17.98
CA MET A 239 -11.74 -9.39 16.91
C MET A 239 -10.29 -9.70 17.29
N LYS A 240 -9.44 -9.77 16.27
CA LYS A 240 -7.99 -9.90 16.43
C LYS A 240 -7.29 -9.28 15.21
N VAL A 241 -6.01 -8.97 15.37
CA VAL A 241 -5.15 -8.43 14.31
C VAL A 241 -3.80 -9.14 14.42
N PRO A 242 -3.12 -9.49 13.30
CA PRO A 242 -1.88 -10.25 13.37
C PRO A 242 -0.74 -9.37 13.89
N ASP A 243 0.16 -9.96 14.66
CA ASP A 243 1.48 -9.38 14.84
C ASP A 243 2.21 -9.36 13.48
N LYS A 244 2.88 -8.25 13.18
CA LYS A 244 3.65 -8.08 11.95
C LYS A 244 5.04 -7.56 12.25
N TRP A 245 6.03 -8.10 11.57
CA TRP A 245 7.44 -7.70 11.67
C TRP A 245 8.06 -7.60 10.29
N ILE A 246 9.04 -6.74 10.16
CA ILE A 246 9.87 -6.59 8.97
C ILE A 246 11.16 -7.37 9.21
N TYR A 247 11.47 -8.32 8.34
CA TYR A 247 12.76 -8.99 8.31
C TYR A 247 13.62 -8.38 7.22
N ALA A 248 14.78 -7.88 7.61
CA ALA A 248 15.81 -7.41 6.70
C ALA A 248 16.60 -8.61 6.16
N ILE A 249 16.74 -8.70 4.84
CA ILE A 249 17.52 -9.74 4.18
C ILE A 249 19.01 -9.44 4.37
N PRO A 250 19.84 -10.43 4.74
CA PRO A 250 21.29 -10.24 4.88
C PRO A 250 21.92 -9.73 3.57
N GLN A 251 22.82 -8.74 3.67
CA GLN A 251 23.46 -8.10 2.52
C GLN A 251 24.20 -9.09 1.61
N ALA A 252 24.80 -10.14 2.20
CA ALA A 252 25.48 -11.22 1.47
C ALA A 252 24.55 -12.03 0.54
N ARG A 253 23.25 -11.73 0.54
CA ARG A 253 22.20 -12.37 -0.25
C ARG A 253 21.48 -11.36 -1.13
N ARG A 254 22.11 -10.22 -1.40
CA ARG A 254 21.69 -9.29 -2.43
C ARG A 254 22.14 -9.81 -3.81
N PRO A 255 21.32 -9.67 -4.87
CA PRO A 255 21.73 -10.03 -6.21
C PRO A 255 22.96 -9.21 -6.62
N ILE A 256 23.79 -9.78 -7.49
CA ILE A 256 24.92 -9.05 -8.06
C ILE A 256 24.33 -7.88 -8.89
N ALA A 257 25.05 -6.75 -8.94
CA ALA A 257 24.61 -5.59 -9.69
C ALA A 257 24.26 -6.00 -11.14
N GLY A 258 23.03 -5.70 -11.58
CA GLY A 258 22.50 -6.06 -12.89
C GLY A 258 21.71 -7.38 -12.96
N GLU A 259 21.77 -8.26 -11.96
CA GLU A 259 20.98 -9.51 -11.96
C GLU A 259 19.50 -9.29 -11.60
N ALA A 260 19.22 -8.25 -10.82
CA ALA A 260 17.88 -7.85 -10.43
C ALA A 260 17.63 -6.39 -10.81
N ILE A 261 16.49 -6.13 -11.42
CA ILE A 261 16.08 -4.78 -11.79
C ILE A 261 15.69 -3.98 -10.53
N PHE A 262 14.99 -4.62 -9.58
CA PHE A 262 14.50 -3.98 -8.36
C PHE A 262 14.76 -4.85 -7.13
N PRO A 263 16.02 -4.99 -6.68
CA PRO A 263 16.36 -5.84 -5.54
C PRO A 263 15.55 -5.44 -4.30
N LYS A 264 14.92 -6.43 -3.67
CA LYS A 264 14.18 -6.27 -2.40
C LYS A 264 15.07 -6.52 -1.20
N ASP A 265 14.91 -5.71 -0.18
CA ASP A 265 15.70 -5.80 1.05
C ASP A 265 14.87 -6.30 2.24
N PHE A 266 13.54 -6.27 2.13
CA PHE A 266 12.65 -6.57 3.24
C PHE A 266 11.54 -7.58 2.93
N ILE A 267 11.27 -8.44 3.90
CA ILE A 267 10.15 -9.39 3.92
C ILE A 267 9.26 -9.05 5.10
N LEU A 268 7.94 -9.06 4.91
CA LEU A 268 7.00 -8.92 6.03
C LEU A 268 6.66 -10.31 6.59
N LEU A 269 7.05 -10.58 7.83
CA LEU A 269 6.53 -11.70 8.60
C LEU A 269 5.21 -11.32 9.26
N VAL A 270 4.22 -12.20 9.15
CA VAL A 270 2.89 -12.00 9.68
C VAL A 270 2.43 -13.26 10.41
N LYS A 271 1.89 -13.09 11.62
CA LYS A 271 1.24 -14.19 12.34
C LYS A 271 0.06 -14.73 11.52
N ASN A 272 -0.02 -16.05 11.36
CA ASN A 272 -1.12 -16.70 10.67
C ASN A 272 -2.38 -16.64 11.55
N MET A 273 -3.44 -16.02 11.04
CA MET A 273 -4.69 -15.80 11.76
C MET A 273 -5.69 -16.94 11.62
N ASN A 274 -5.36 -17.99 10.84
CA ASN A 274 -6.23 -19.12 10.52
C ASN A 274 -7.59 -18.65 10.01
N ILE A 275 -7.56 -17.85 8.96
CA ILE A 275 -8.77 -17.25 8.36
C ILE A 275 -9.59 -18.31 7.62
N LEU A 276 -10.90 -18.13 7.61
CA LEU A 276 -11.83 -18.92 6.81
C LEU A 276 -11.72 -18.52 5.33
N SER A 277 -12.26 -19.36 4.44
CA SER A 277 -12.41 -18.99 3.04
C SER A 277 -13.33 -17.76 2.89
N LYS A 278 -13.33 -17.15 1.71
CA LYS A 278 -14.21 -16.02 1.40
C LYS A 278 -15.69 -16.40 1.54
N GLU A 279 -16.06 -17.57 1.03
CA GLU A 279 -17.42 -18.09 1.05
C GLU A 279 -17.88 -18.34 2.49
N GLN A 280 -17.05 -19.01 3.29
CA GLN A 280 -17.30 -19.26 4.71
C GLN A 280 -17.39 -17.96 5.52
N THR A 281 -16.54 -16.98 5.20
CA THR A 281 -16.59 -15.66 5.81
C THR A 281 -17.92 -14.97 5.50
N ILE A 282 -18.35 -14.95 4.24
CA ILE A 282 -19.63 -14.36 3.82
C ILE A 282 -20.78 -15.05 4.55
N GLU A 283 -20.78 -16.38 4.61
CA GLU A 283 -21.79 -17.14 5.34
C GLU A 283 -21.83 -16.77 6.83
N LYS A 284 -20.65 -16.67 7.48
CA LYS A 284 -20.54 -16.23 8.88
C LYS A 284 -21.09 -14.82 9.09
N PHE A 285 -20.82 -13.88 8.19
CA PHE A 285 -21.39 -12.53 8.27
C PHE A 285 -22.90 -12.52 8.11
N LYS A 286 -23.45 -13.29 7.17
CA LYS A 286 -24.91 -13.44 6.99
C LYS A 286 -25.57 -13.96 8.26
N ASN A 287 -24.94 -14.94 8.91
CA ASN A 287 -25.45 -15.58 10.11
C ASN A 287 -25.04 -14.86 11.42
N THR A 288 -24.38 -13.71 11.35
CA THR A 288 -24.01 -12.95 12.56
C THR A 288 -25.22 -12.18 13.09
N SER A 289 -25.68 -12.54 14.30
CA SER A 289 -26.81 -11.89 14.99
C SER A 289 -26.40 -11.01 16.19
N SER A 290 -25.14 -11.07 16.65
CA SER A 290 -24.69 -10.28 17.80
C SER A 290 -24.51 -8.81 17.42
N LYS A 291 -25.38 -7.96 17.96
CA LYS A 291 -25.30 -6.50 17.83
C LYS A 291 -24.02 -5.95 18.45
N GLU A 292 -23.54 -6.54 19.54
CA GLU A 292 -22.29 -6.15 20.21
C GLU A 292 -21.09 -6.36 19.30
N ARG A 293 -21.03 -7.50 18.59
CA ARG A 293 -19.96 -7.79 17.63
C ARG A 293 -20.00 -6.82 16.44
N LEU A 294 -21.20 -6.55 15.89
CA LEU A 294 -21.36 -5.59 14.80
C LEU A 294 -20.96 -4.18 15.23
N LYS A 295 -21.41 -3.74 16.41
CA LYS A 295 -20.99 -2.45 16.97
C LYS A 295 -19.48 -2.38 17.16
N ALA A 296 -18.86 -3.44 17.68
CA ALA A 296 -17.41 -3.49 17.87
C ALA A 296 -16.66 -3.36 16.53
N LEU A 297 -17.09 -4.09 15.50
CA LEU A 297 -16.52 -4.00 14.16
C LEU A 297 -16.66 -2.58 13.59
N PHE A 298 -17.87 -2.02 13.64
CA PHE A 298 -18.14 -0.66 13.17
C PHE A 298 -17.25 0.38 13.88
N THR A 299 -17.22 0.35 15.21
CA THR A 299 -16.38 1.25 16.01
C THR A 299 -14.91 1.12 15.64
N THR A 300 -14.41 -0.10 15.44
CA THR A 300 -13.00 -0.33 15.07
C THR A 300 -12.68 0.26 13.70
N ILE A 301 -13.56 0.07 12.70
CA ILE A 301 -13.38 0.61 11.34
C ILE A 301 -13.39 2.15 11.37
N VAL A 302 -14.37 2.75 12.03
CA VAL A 302 -14.57 4.21 12.04
C VAL A 302 -13.50 4.94 12.85
N GLU A 303 -13.25 4.50 14.09
CA GLU A 303 -12.24 5.12 14.96
C GLU A 303 -10.83 4.88 14.43
N GLY A 304 -10.58 3.73 13.82
CA GLY A 304 -9.29 3.39 13.24
C GLY A 304 -9.00 4.06 11.91
N GLY A 305 -9.99 4.70 11.26
CA GLY A 305 -9.84 5.23 9.92
C GLY A 305 -9.42 4.14 8.92
N LEU A 306 -10.07 2.98 8.98
CA LEU A 306 -9.69 1.78 8.24
C LEU A 306 -10.38 1.73 6.87
N SER A 307 -9.90 2.52 5.90
CA SER A 307 -10.57 2.72 4.63
C SER A 307 -10.58 1.50 3.69
N ASP A 308 -9.75 0.49 3.96
CA ASP A 308 -9.66 -0.77 3.21
C ASP A 308 -10.40 -1.96 3.85
N SER A 309 -11.34 -1.69 4.77
CA SER A 309 -12.07 -2.71 5.54
C SER A 309 -13.18 -3.45 4.77
N HIS A 310 -12.88 -3.98 3.59
CA HIS A 310 -13.79 -4.87 2.85
C HIS A 310 -13.69 -6.32 3.32
N ILE A 311 -14.67 -7.16 2.98
CA ILE A 311 -14.81 -8.55 3.46
C ILE A 311 -13.54 -9.41 3.32
N ASP A 312 -12.76 -9.20 2.26
CA ASP A 312 -11.51 -9.96 2.01
C ASP A 312 -10.36 -9.54 2.97
N ASN A 313 -10.44 -8.36 3.59
CA ASN A 313 -9.46 -7.82 4.54
C ASN A 313 -9.90 -7.95 6.01
N VAL A 314 -11.19 -8.21 6.25
CA VAL A 314 -11.76 -8.48 7.58
C VAL A 314 -12.44 -9.86 7.68
N PRO A 315 -11.77 -10.97 7.28
CA PRO A 315 -12.40 -12.27 7.28
C PRO A 315 -12.68 -12.79 8.69
N TYR A 316 -13.60 -13.75 8.78
CA TYR A 316 -13.70 -14.58 9.98
C TYR A 316 -12.52 -15.55 10.04
N SER A 317 -12.19 -15.99 11.25
CA SER A 317 -11.19 -17.01 11.50
C SER A 317 -11.78 -18.23 12.20
N THR A 318 -11.00 -19.31 12.26
CA THR A 318 -11.45 -20.61 12.78
C THR A 318 -11.85 -20.57 14.26
N ASP A 319 -11.35 -19.62 15.04
CA ASP A 319 -11.75 -19.38 16.44
C ASP A 319 -12.98 -18.45 16.58
N ASN A 320 -13.71 -18.23 15.48
CA ASN A 320 -14.93 -17.42 15.40
C ASN A 320 -14.74 -15.93 15.72
N LYS A 321 -13.49 -15.41 15.65
CA LYS A 321 -13.17 -13.98 15.69
C LYS A 321 -13.04 -13.41 14.27
N ILE A 322 -13.28 -12.11 14.14
CA ILE A 322 -13.00 -11.35 12.90
C ILE A 322 -11.52 -10.90 12.93
N ALA A 323 -10.78 -11.15 11.86
CA ALA A 323 -9.36 -10.85 11.75
C ALA A 323 -9.11 -9.70 10.78
N PHE A 324 -8.36 -8.67 11.17
CA PHE A 324 -7.90 -7.59 10.27
C PHE A 324 -6.57 -7.98 9.61
N ILE A 325 -6.58 -8.48 8.37
CA ILE A 325 -5.38 -9.09 7.75
C ILE A 325 -4.56 -8.15 6.86
N ASP A 326 -5.21 -7.14 6.26
CA ASP A 326 -4.55 -6.01 5.63
C ASP A 326 -4.90 -4.75 6.41
N THR A 327 -3.90 -3.92 6.63
CA THR A 327 -3.97 -2.82 7.60
C THR A 327 -3.10 -1.65 7.13
N GLU A 328 -2.87 -1.53 5.82
CA GLU A 328 -2.03 -0.47 5.26
C GLU A 328 -2.74 0.89 5.29
N TYR A 329 -4.07 0.91 5.15
CA TYR A 329 -4.89 2.12 5.11
C TYR A 329 -5.61 2.38 6.45
N TYR A 330 -4.85 2.75 7.48
CA TYR A 330 -5.34 3.18 8.79
C TYR A 330 -5.21 4.70 8.99
N LYS A 331 -6.05 5.31 9.83
CA LYS A 331 -6.15 6.78 9.94
C LYS A 331 -6.38 7.47 8.59
N VAL A 332 -7.10 6.81 7.69
CA VAL A 332 -7.51 7.34 6.39
C VAL A 332 -9.03 7.47 6.40
N TRP A 333 -9.51 8.69 6.24
CA TRP A 333 -10.92 9.01 6.10
C TRP A 333 -11.18 9.66 4.72
N PRO A 334 -12.38 9.50 4.15
CA PRO A 334 -13.53 8.76 4.69
C PRO A 334 -13.30 7.24 4.73
N VAL A 335 -14.01 6.56 5.63
CA VAL A 335 -14.06 5.09 5.70
C VAL A 335 -15.34 4.57 5.07
N HIS A 336 -15.33 3.31 4.65
CA HIS A 336 -16.42 2.70 3.88
C HIS A 336 -17.07 1.48 4.58
N PRO A 337 -17.70 1.65 5.76
CA PRO A 337 -18.37 0.54 6.46
C PRO A 337 -19.50 -0.11 5.66
N GLU A 338 -20.05 0.58 4.65
CA GLU A 338 -21.08 0.07 3.74
C GLU A 338 -20.62 -1.15 2.92
N TRP A 339 -19.32 -1.35 2.74
CA TRP A 339 -18.78 -2.52 2.04
C TRP A 339 -19.11 -3.84 2.73
N ILE A 340 -19.38 -3.81 4.04
CA ILE A 340 -19.79 -4.98 4.82
C ILE A 340 -21.30 -5.22 4.73
N THR A 341 -22.13 -4.19 4.52
CA THR A 341 -23.61 -4.26 4.58
C THR A 341 -24.17 -5.40 3.73
N LYS A 342 -23.72 -5.52 2.47
CA LYS A 342 -24.22 -6.54 1.53
C LYS A 342 -23.95 -7.99 1.95
N HIS A 343 -23.09 -8.20 2.95
CA HIS A 343 -22.74 -9.52 3.47
C HIS A 343 -23.48 -9.89 4.75
N LEU A 344 -24.29 -8.97 5.31
CA LEU A 344 -25.08 -9.20 6.53
C LEU A 344 -26.48 -9.74 6.18
N SER A 345 -27.15 -10.40 7.13
CA SER A 345 -28.59 -10.67 7.02
C SER A 345 -29.41 -9.40 7.07
N SER A 346 -30.64 -9.41 6.57
CA SER A 346 -31.53 -8.25 6.54
C SER A 346 -31.71 -7.59 7.92
N VAL A 347 -31.81 -8.38 9.00
CA VAL A 347 -31.92 -7.85 10.37
C VAL A 347 -30.64 -7.13 10.81
N SER A 348 -29.48 -7.73 10.51
CA SER A 348 -28.17 -7.14 10.83
C SER A 348 -27.85 -5.94 9.96
N GLN A 349 -28.31 -5.89 8.70
CA GLN A 349 -28.21 -4.72 7.82
C GLN A 349 -28.91 -3.50 8.42
N LEU A 350 -30.16 -3.65 8.87
CA LEU A 350 -30.91 -2.56 9.52
C LEU A 350 -30.17 -2.00 10.75
N TYR A 351 -29.57 -2.88 11.56
CA TYR A 351 -28.77 -2.45 12.70
C TYR A 351 -27.48 -1.73 12.26
N TRP A 352 -26.79 -2.26 11.25
CA TRP A 352 -25.56 -1.69 10.70
C TRP A 352 -25.79 -0.30 10.09
N GLU A 353 -26.84 -0.12 9.30
CA GLU A 353 -27.25 1.16 8.72
C GLU A 353 -27.57 2.20 9.80
N LYS A 354 -28.18 1.77 10.91
CA LYS A 354 -28.40 2.65 12.06
C LYS A 354 -27.07 3.13 12.66
N LEU A 355 -26.05 2.27 12.73
CA LEU A 355 -24.72 2.67 13.20
C LEU A 355 -24.07 3.68 12.24
N ILE A 356 -24.14 3.44 10.92
CA ILE A 356 -23.62 4.37 9.89
C ILE A 356 -24.24 5.76 10.06
N LYS A 357 -25.59 5.85 10.07
CA LYS A 357 -26.33 7.12 10.24
C LYS A 357 -26.01 7.83 11.56
N GLN A 358 -25.68 7.08 12.62
CA GLN A 358 -25.30 7.66 13.91
C GLN A 358 -23.85 8.15 13.92
N GLY A 359 -22.97 7.48 13.17
CA GLY A 359 -21.56 7.87 13.01
C GLY A 359 -21.43 9.19 12.24
N GLU A 360 -22.17 9.34 11.14
CA GLU A 360 -22.19 10.57 10.31
C GLU A 360 -22.53 11.81 11.13
N LYS A 361 -23.55 11.72 12.00
CA LYS A 361 -23.96 12.84 12.86
C LYS A 361 -22.90 13.28 13.86
N LYS A 362 -21.98 12.40 14.25
CA LYS A 362 -20.89 12.74 15.19
C LYS A 362 -19.70 13.41 14.53
N SER A 363 -19.52 13.23 13.22
CA SER A 363 -18.45 13.92 12.47
C SER A 363 -18.81 15.35 12.08
N GLU A 364 -20.09 15.70 12.11
CA GLU A 364 -20.60 17.05 11.80
C GLU A 364 -20.67 17.98 13.03
N SER A 365 -20.52 17.43 14.23
CA SER A 365 -20.50 18.15 15.52
C SER A 365 -19.08 18.31 16.03
#